data_AF-A0A917N000-F1
#
_entry.id   AF-A0A917N000-F1
#
_cell.length_a   1.000
_cell.length_b   1.000
_cell.length_c   1.000
_cell.angle_alpha   90.00
_cell.angle_beta   90.00
_cell.angle_gamma   90.00
#
_symmetry.space_group_name_H-M   'P 1'
#
loop_
_entity.id
_entity.type
_entity.pdbx_description
1 polymer ?
#
loop_
_entity_poly.entity_id
_entity_poly.type
_entity_poly.pdbx_seq_one_letter_code
_entity_poly.pdbx_strand_id
1 'polypeptide(L)'
;MTETLADIGDGKATWTPVSKDSVQYVEFSKDGKVSGNAFYNTTAYKLVDSNHVEFSITGNTSLITHRYQVTATTLLLNPPCREACGMRFIRMK
;
A
#
# COMPACT_ATOMS: atom_id res chain seq x y z
N MET A 1 3.53 8.10 1.90
CA MET A 1 3.51 7.81 0.47
C MET A 1 4.35 8.86 -0.18
N THR A 2 5.31 8.43 -0.98
CA THR A 2 6.25 9.31 -1.67
C THR A 2 6.09 9.21 -3.16
N GLU A 3 5.71 8.04 -3.68
CA GLU A 3 5.49 7.83 -5.11
C GLU A 3 4.32 6.87 -5.34
N THR A 4 3.66 7.02 -6.48
CA THR A 4 2.66 6.07 -7.01
C THR A 4 3.08 5.56 -8.38
N LEU A 5 2.62 4.37 -8.71
CA LEU A 5 2.76 3.75 -10.02
C LEU A 5 1.34 3.45 -10.52
N ALA A 6 1.06 3.88 -11.75
CA ALA A 6 -0.15 3.51 -12.46
C ALA A 6 0.19 3.40 -13.95
N ASP A 7 -0.11 2.25 -14.55
CA ASP A 7 -0.11 2.05 -16.00
C ASP A 7 -1.51 2.35 -16.54
N ILE A 8 -1.59 3.08 -17.66
CA ILE A 8 -2.86 3.39 -18.34
C ILE A 8 -3.17 2.39 -19.47
N GLY A 9 -2.43 1.28 -19.54
CA GLY A 9 -2.59 0.23 -20.54
C GLY A 9 -1.65 0.36 -21.73
N ASP A 10 -0.58 1.15 -21.61
CA ASP A 10 0.42 1.36 -22.65
C ASP A 10 1.75 0.63 -22.37
N GLY A 11 1.86 -0.01 -21.19
CA GLY A 11 3.01 -0.80 -20.79
C GLY A 11 4.21 0.04 -20.35
N LYS A 12 4.02 1.34 -20.08
CA LYS A 12 5.09 2.30 -19.76
C LYS A 12 4.90 2.96 -18.39
N ALA A 13 4.31 2.26 -17.43
CA ALA A 13 4.14 2.78 -16.07
C ALA A 13 5.44 3.35 -15.50
N THR A 14 5.38 4.57 -14.98
CA THR A 14 6.51 5.22 -14.31
C THR A 14 6.13 5.64 -12.89
N TRP A 15 7.10 5.54 -11.98
CA TRP A 15 6.92 6.03 -10.61
C TRP A 15 6.85 7.56 -10.63
N THR A 16 5.75 8.08 -10.11
CA THR A 16 5.49 9.53 -10.05
C THR A 16 5.46 9.98 -8.60
N PRO A 17 6.22 11.02 -8.21
CA PRO A 17 6.17 11.56 -6.85
C PRO A 17 4.79 12.12 -6.50
N VAL A 18 4.36 11.92 -5.26
CA VAL A 18 3.14 12.58 -4.75
C VAL A 18 3.43 14.04 -4.42
N SER A 19 2.44 14.93 -4.63
CA SER A 19 2.57 16.33 -4.24
C SER A 19 2.70 16.46 -2.71
N LYS A 20 3.36 17.53 -2.25
CA LYS A 20 3.53 17.80 -0.81
C LYS A 20 2.19 17.95 -0.08
N ASP A 21 1.17 18.44 -0.78
CA ASP A 21 -0.18 18.62 -0.24
C ASP A 21 -1.00 17.31 -0.22
N SER A 22 -0.48 16.24 -0.82
CA SER A 22 -1.09 14.90 -0.87
C SER A 22 -0.27 13.84 -0.14
N VAL A 23 0.50 14.26 0.87
CA VAL A 23 1.28 13.33 1.70
C VAL A 23 0.33 12.42 2.48
N GLN A 24 0.34 11.16 2.10
CA GLN A 24 -0.36 10.11 2.83
C GLN A 24 0.63 9.32 3.69
N TYR A 25 0.15 8.65 4.74
CA TYR A 25 0.94 7.75 5.57
C TYR A 25 0.10 6.53 5.96
N VAL A 26 0.82 5.47 6.31
CA VAL A 26 0.25 4.28 6.91
C VAL A 26 1.16 3.85 8.05
N GLU A 27 0.54 3.40 9.13
CA GLU A 27 1.19 2.80 10.28
C GLU A 27 0.67 1.37 10.47
N PHE A 28 1.60 0.47 10.78
CA PHE A 28 1.34 -0.94 11.00
C PHE A 28 1.71 -1.28 12.44
N SER A 29 0.70 -1.58 13.25
CA SER A 29 0.90 -1.93 14.65
C SER A 29 1.21 -3.42 14.81
N LYS A 30 1.96 -3.78 15.86
CA LYS A 30 2.30 -5.18 16.16
C LYS A 30 1.08 -6.05 16.49
N ASP A 31 -0.02 -5.44 16.91
CA ASP A 31 -1.29 -6.11 17.20
C ASP A 31 -2.15 -6.36 15.93
N GLY A 32 -1.60 -6.09 14.74
CA GLY A 32 -2.29 -6.33 13.46
C GLY A 32 -3.23 -5.20 13.03
N LYS A 33 -3.22 -4.05 13.72
CA LYS A 33 -4.00 -2.88 13.29
C LYS A 33 -3.28 -2.05 12.24
N VAL A 34 -4.07 -1.41 11.39
CA VAL A 34 -3.61 -0.42 10.40
C VAL A 34 -4.25 0.91 10.72
N SER A 35 -3.46 1.98 10.67
CA SER A 35 -3.92 3.35 10.82
C SER A 35 -3.25 4.25 9.77
N GLY A 36 -3.80 5.44 9.58
CA GLY A 36 -3.29 6.45 8.66
C GLY A 36 -4.33 6.92 7.65
N ASN A 37 -3.88 7.74 6.70
CA ASN A 37 -4.75 8.33 5.67
C ASN A 37 -4.44 7.80 4.26
N ALA A 38 -3.53 6.82 4.12
CA ALA A 38 -3.25 6.18 2.84
C ALA A 38 -4.33 5.18 2.42
N PHE A 39 -4.99 4.52 3.38
CA PHE A 39 -6.00 3.51 3.11
C PHE A 39 -7.33 3.90 3.75
N TYR A 40 -8.34 4.11 2.91
CA TYR A 40 -9.68 4.40 3.39
C TYR A 40 -10.34 3.15 3.97
N ASN A 41 -10.99 3.27 5.13
CA ASN A 41 -11.73 2.21 5.80
C ASN A 41 -10.94 0.91 6.11
N THR A 42 -9.61 0.92 6.05
CA THR A 42 -8.80 -0.25 6.40
C THR A 42 -8.56 -0.28 7.90
N THR A 43 -8.83 -1.42 8.54
CA THR A 43 -8.79 -1.55 10.02
C THR A 43 -7.70 -2.47 10.53
N ALA A 44 -7.37 -3.50 9.76
CA ALA A 44 -6.41 -4.51 10.16
C ALA A 44 -5.63 -5.03 8.95
N TYR A 45 -4.47 -5.61 9.24
CA TYR A 45 -3.67 -6.32 8.26
C TYR A 45 -3.23 -7.68 8.80
N LYS A 46 -2.94 -8.58 7.87
CA LYS A 46 -2.35 -9.87 8.17
C LYS A 46 -1.34 -10.24 7.07
N LEU A 47 -0.14 -10.63 7.47
CA LEU A 47 0.81 -11.22 6.55
C LEU A 47 0.35 -12.63 6.20
N VAL A 48 0.15 -12.90 4.92
CA VAL A 48 -0.26 -14.23 4.42
C VAL A 48 0.98 -15.08 4.16
N ASP A 49 2.01 -14.46 3.58
CA ASP A 49 3.30 -15.08 3.28
C ASP A 49 4.41 -14.01 3.20
N SER A 50 5.56 -14.37 2.62
CA SER A 50 6.73 -13.49 2.48
C SER A 50 6.54 -12.29 1.55
N ASN A 51 5.51 -12.27 0.70
CA ASN A 51 5.26 -11.19 -0.25
C ASN A 51 3.78 -10.79 -0.39
N HIS A 52 2.86 -11.36 0.39
CA HIS A 52 1.44 -10.98 0.42
C HIS A 52 0.97 -10.53 1.80
N VAL A 53 0.20 -9.45 1.80
CA VAL A 53 -0.49 -8.90 2.96
C VAL A 53 -1.97 -8.74 2.64
N GLU A 54 -2.82 -9.19 3.54
CA GLU A 54 -4.27 -8.99 3.47
C GLU A 54 -4.68 -7.82 4.33
N PHE A 55 -5.63 -7.02 3.83
CA PHE A 55 -6.22 -5.91 4.53
C PHE A 55 -7.71 -6.17 4.77
N SER A 56 -8.13 -5.95 6.02
CA SER A 56 -9.54 -5.93 6.41
C SER A 56 -10.12 -4.54 6.24
N ILE A 57 -11.31 -4.46 5.64
CA ILE A 57 -12.00 -3.19 5.38
C ILE A 57 -13.31 -3.15 6.15
N THR A 58 -13.57 -2.05 6.86
CA THR A 58 -14.81 -1.83 7.59
C THR A 58 -16.02 -2.00 6.65
N GLY A 59 -16.96 -2.85 7.05
CA GLY A 59 -18.19 -3.09 6.30
C GLY A 59 -18.04 -4.00 5.09
N ASN A 60 -16.85 -4.58 4.86
CA ASN A 60 -16.63 -5.59 3.83
C ASN A 60 -16.21 -6.93 4.46
N THR A 61 -16.84 -8.02 4.04
CA THR A 61 -16.47 -9.38 4.45
C THR A 61 -15.28 -9.92 3.67
N SER A 62 -14.99 -9.34 2.51
CA SER A 62 -13.87 -9.72 1.65
C SER A 62 -12.60 -8.98 2.07
N LEU A 63 -11.49 -9.70 2.13
CA LEU A 63 -10.15 -9.15 2.35
C LEU A 63 -9.55 -8.68 1.02
N ILE A 64 -8.73 -7.63 1.07
CA ILE A 64 -7.95 -7.22 -0.10
C ILE A 64 -6.51 -7.64 0.06
N THR A 65 -6.03 -8.52 -0.81
CA THR A 65 -4.65 -8.99 -0.83
C THR A 65 -3.79 -8.05 -1.68
N HIS A 66 -2.75 -7.51 -1.09
CA HIS A 66 -1.70 -6.76 -1.77
C HIS A 66 -0.41 -7.57 -1.80
N ARG A 67 0.37 -7.41 -2.87
CA ARG A 67 1.78 -7.78 -2.85
C ARG A 67 2.57 -6.70 -2.12
N TYR A 68 3.61 -7.08 -1.38
CA TYR A 68 4.45 -6.13 -0.66
C TYR A 68 5.93 -6.46 -0.76
N GLN A 69 6.76 -5.43 -0.60
CA GLN A 69 8.20 -5.55 -0.41
C GLN A 69 8.65 -4.50 0.61
N VAL A 70 9.36 -4.95 1.64
CA VAL A 70 9.92 -4.09 2.69
C VAL A 70 11.44 -4.10 2.61
N THR A 71 12.05 -2.92 2.74
CA THR A 71 13.49 -2.76 2.96
C THR A 71 13.73 -2.04 4.30
N ALA A 72 14.98 -1.72 4.62
CA ALA A 72 15.29 -0.93 5.81
C ALA A 72 14.63 0.47 5.80
N THR A 73 14.41 1.05 4.61
CA THR A 73 13.98 2.44 4.43
C THR A 73 12.68 2.60 3.68
N THR A 74 12.20 1.56 2.98
CA THR A 74 11.03 1.67 2.10
C THR A 74 10.04 0.53 2.30
N LEU A 75 8.78 0.86 2.02
CA LEU A 75 7.70 -0.09 1.84
C LEU A 75 7.10 0.13 0.44
N LEU A 76 7.03 -0.94 -0.33
CA LEU A 76 6.31 -1.02 -1.59
C LEU A 76 5.05 -1.85 -1.37
N LEU A 77 3.91 -1.35 -1.81
CA LEU A 77 2.64 -2.05 -1.81
C LEU A 77 2.04 -2.05 -3.22
N ASN A 78 1.67 -3.21 -3.70
CA ASN A 78 1.05 -3.42 -5.00
C ASN A 78 -0.36 -3.98 -4.79
N PRO A 79 -1.41 -3.15 -4.96
CA PRO A 79 -2.79 -3.63 -4.94
C PRO A 79 -3.07 -4.66 -6.05
N PRO A 80 -4.19 -5.38 -5.96
CA PRO A 80 -4.63 -6.27 -7.03
C PRO A 80 -5.14 -5.42 -8.21
N CYS A 81 -4.22 -4.99 -9.07
CA CYS A 81 -4.54 -4.28 -10.30
C CYS A 81 -4.33 -5.18 -11.52
N ARG A 82 -5.14 -4.94 -12.55
CA ARG A 82 -5.00 -5.62 -13.86
C ARG A 82 -3.73 -5.18 -14.58
N GLU A 83 -3.42 -3.89 -14.47
CA GLU A 83 -2.22 -3.27 -15.02
C GLU A 83 -1.26 -2.89 -13.89
N ALA A 84 -0.01 -2.54 -14.20
CA ALA A 84 0.99 -2.26 -13.18
C ALA A 84 0.55 -1.09 -12.28
N CYS A 85 0.45 -1.34 -10.97
CA CYS A 85 0.11 -0.32 -9.99
C CYS A 85 0.91 -0.50 -8.71
N GLY A 86 1.11 0.58 -7.95
CA GLY A 86 1.79 0.49 -6.68
C GLY A 86 1.90 1.80 -5.93
N MET A 87 2.22 1.67 -4.65
CA MET A 87 2.44 2.78 -3.73
C MET A 87 3.77 2.56 -3.04
N ARG A 88 4.61 3.59 -3.03
CA ARG A 88 5.89 3.57 -2.32
C ARG A 88 5.83 4.51 -1.11
N PHE A 89 6.32 4.03 0.01
CA PHE A 89 6.43 4.75 1.27
C PHE A 89 7.88 4.74 1.73
N ILE A 90 8.30 5.83 2.36
CA ILE A 90 9.56 5.91 3.10
C ILE A 90 9.24 5.73 4.57
N ARG A 91 10.06 4.94 5.26
CA ARG A 91 9.95 4.72 6.70
C ARG A 91 10.20 6.04 7.44
N MET A 92 9.21 6.47 8.22
CA MET A 92 9.36 7.60 9.13
C MET A 92 10.17 7.15 10.36
N LYS A 93 10.97 8.07 10.91
CA LYS A 93 11.79 7.82 12.10
C LYS A 93 10.97 7.92 13.38
#